data_AF-A0A2K8XDH4-F1
#
_entry.id   AF-A0A2K8XDH4-F1
#
_cell.length_a   1.000
_cell.length_b   1.000
_cell.length_c   1.000
_cell.angle_alpha   90.00
_cell.angle_beta   90.00
_cell.angle_gamma   90.00
#
_symmetry.space_group_name_H-M   'P 1'
#
loop_
_entity.id
_entity.type
_entity.pdbx_description
1 polymer ?
#
loop_
_entity_poly.entity_id
_entity_poly.type
_entity_poly.pdbx_seq_one_letter_code
_entity_poly.pdbx_strand_id
1 'polypeptide(L)'
;MNNLGILKKLIEQLETDLSTNNKLIIALIIFVLLNFILTGINIYFQFKLKNKDKEINHHNLRESKRIEHQEKLYILLESLTYFDGKASEKNKFQKTITEINKFLTQKRLYLNKDIIKISQEFTDYNTQILVDYRKKNYEKEILILEKYNTKFNDSKS
;
A
#
# COMPACT_ATOMS: atom_id res chain seq x y z
N MET A 1 40.55 5.98 -20.33
CA MET A 1 41.10 6.00 -21.71
C MET A 1 40.21 6.86 -22.61
N ASN A 2 40.69 8.07 -22.92
CA ASN A 2 40.54 8.88 -24.14
C ASN A 2 39.25 8.95 -25.01
N ASN A 3 38.04 8.99 -24.45
CA ASN A 3 36.85 9.33 -25.27
C ASN A 3 36.89 10.76 -25.87
N LEU A 4 37.46 11.74 -25.15
CA LEU A 4 37.70 13.10 -25.66
C LEU A 4 38.80 13.15 -26.73
N GLY A 5 39.83 12.31 -26.60
CA GLY A 5 40.92 12.23 -27.57
C GLY A 5 40.51 11.56 -28.89
N ILE A 6 39.59 10.61 -28.83
CA ILE A 6 39.00 9.96 -30.01
C ILE A 6 38.08 10.94 -30.74
N LEU A 7 37.25 11.69 -30.01
CA LEU A 7 36.38 12.71 -30.60
C LEU A 7 37.20 13.81 -31.29
N LYS A 8 38.27 14.28 -30.62
CA LYS A 8 39.14 15.34 -31.15
C LYS A 8 39.91 14.90 -32.40
N LYS A 9 40.43 13.66 -32.40
CA LYS A 9 41.07 13.07 -33.60
C LYS A 9 40.11 12.88 -34.77
N LEU A 10 38.87 12.49 -34.49
CA LEU A 10 37.85 12.35 -35.53
C LEU A 10 37.52 13.72 -36.14
N ILE A 11 37.39 14.76 -35.32
CA ILE A 11 37.14 16.14 -35.79
C ILE A 11 38.31 16.66 -36.63
N GLU A 12 39.57 16.46 -36.21
CA GLU A 12 40.76 16.90 -36.97
C GLU A 12 40.93 16.15 -38.31
N GLN A 13 40.58 14.86 -38.37
CA GLN A 13 40.56 14.10 -39.63
C GLN A 13 39.38 14.50 -40.54
N LEU A 14 38.30 15.01 -39.95
CA LEU A 14 37.12 15.54 -40.66
C LEU A 14 37.29 16.97 -41.18
N GLU A 15 38.36 17.69 -40.81
CA GLU A 15 38.64 19.02 -41.36
C GLU A 15 39.49 18.97 -42.64
N THR A 16 40.13 17.83 -42.95
CA THR A 16 41.17 17.75 -44.00
C THR A 16 40.68 17.32 -45.40
N ASP A 17 39.52 16.66 -45.55
CA ASP A 17 38.97 16.14 -46.83
C ASP A 17 37.71 16.89 -47.35
N LEU A 18 37.85 18.20 -47.65
CA LEU A 18 36.76 19.18 -47.75
C LEU A 18 35.65 18.99 -48.82
N SER A 19 35.68 18.00 -49.73
CA SER A 19 34.61 17.78 -50.73
C SER A 19 33.73 16.54 -50.46
N THR A 20 34.30 15.49 -49.88
CA THR A 20 33.59 14.32 -49.33
C THR A 20 33.11 14.57 -47.90
N ASN A 21 33.77 15.48 -47.19
CA ASN A 21 33.49 15.88 -45.81
C ASN A 21 32.09 16.42 -45.57
N ASN A 22 31.53 17.22 -46.49
CA ASN A 22 30.22 17.81 -46.22
C ASN A 22 29.13 16.74 -46.02
N LYS A 23 29.14 15.66 -46.81
CA LYS A 23 28.18 14.55 -46.64
C LYS A 23 28.44 13.76 -45.36
N LEU A 24 29.70 13.57 -44.98
CA LEU A 24 30.10 12.82 -43.79
C LEU A 24 29.78 13.60 -42.50
N ILE A 25 30.06 14.91 -42.49
CA ILE A 25 29.69 15.85 -41.42
C ILE A 25 28.17 15.91 -41.27
N ILE A 26 27.42 16.04 -42.38
CA ILE A 26 25.94 16.04 -42.35
C ILE A 26 25.41 14.72 -41.78
N ALA A 27 25.96 13.57 -42.19
CA ALA A 27 25.55 12.27 -41.68
C ALA A 27 25.83 12.12 -40.17
N LEU A 28 26.98 12.61 -39.69
CA LEU A 28 27.33 12.65 -38.26
C LEU A 28 26.37 13.53 -37.46
N ILE A 29 26.03 14.72 -37.97
CA ILE A 29 25.07 15.63 -37.32
C ILE A 29 23.69 14.98 -37.22
N ILE A 30 23.21 14.34 -38.29
CA ILE A 30 21.94 13.60 -38.30
C ILE A 30 21.97 12.46 -37.27
N PHE A 31 23.06 11.71 -37.21
CA PHE A 31 23.23 10.63 -36.25
C PHE A 31 23.22 11.13 -34.79
N VAL A 32 23.90 12.24 -34.51
CA VAL A 32 23.90 12.87 -33.19
C VAL A 32 22.49 13.34 -32.81
N LEU A 33 21.78 14.00 -33.73
CA LEU A 33 20.39 14.43 -33.52
C LEU A 33 19.44 13.26 -33.25
N LEU A 34 19.54 12.17 -34.02
CA LEU A 34 18.77 10.96 -33.80
C LEU A 34 19.03 10.37 -32.41
N ASN A 35 20.29 10.32 -31.96
CA ASN A 35 20.62 9.86 -30.62
C ASN A 35 20.05 10.77 -29.52
N PHE A 36 20.05 12.08 -29.71
CA PHE A 36 19.40 13.01 -28.77
C PHE A 36 17.89 12.78 -28.71
N ILE A 37 17.23 12.58 -29.85
CA ILE A 37 15.79 12.28 -29.91
C ILE A 37 15.49 10.96 -29.20
N LEU A 38 16.23 9.89 -29.51
CA LEU A 38 16.06 8.57 -28.88
C LEU A 38 16.29 8.65 -27.36
N THR A 39 17.30 9.40 -26.94
CA THR A 39 17.58 9.63 -25.51
C THR A 39 16.44 10.40 -24.85
N GLY A 40 15.91 11.43 -25.49
CA GLY A 40 14.76 12.19 -25.00
C GLY A 40 13.51 11.32 -24.84
N ILE A 41 13.22 10.46 -25.82
CA ILE A 41 12.12 9.50 -25.77
C ILE A 41 12.31 8.51 -24.62
N ASN A 42 13.51 7.95 -24.47
CA ASN A 42 13.82 7.02 -23.36
C ASN A 42 13.65 7.69 -21.99
N ILE A 43 14.14 8.92 -21.84
CA ILE A 43 13.98 9.71 -20.61
C ILE A 43 12.48 9.92 -20.31
N TYR A 44 11.70 10.32 -21.32
CA TYR A 44 10.26 10.51 -21.17
C TYR A 44 9.55 9.23 -20.69
N PHE A 45 9.84 8.08 -21.31
CA PHE A 45 9.26 6.80 -20.89
C PHE A 45 9.70 6.40 -19.48
N GLN A 46 10.97 6.59 -19.12
CA GLN A 46 11.46 6.33 -17.77
C GLN A 46 10.75 7.18 -16.72
N PHE A 47 10.53 8.47 -16.99
CA PHE A 47 9.77 9.34 -16.08
C PHE A 47 8.32 8.89 -15.94
N LYS A 48 7.67 8.54 -17.04
CA LYS A 48 6.29 8.04 -17.02
C LYS A 48 6.16 6.74 -16.23
N LEU A 49 7.08 5.79 -16.43
CA LEU A 49 7.12 4.53 -15.67
C LEU A 49 7.37 4.79 -14.19
N LYS A 50 8.36 5.62 -13.85
CA LYS A 50 8.68 5.96 -12.46
C LYS A 50 7.51 6.63 -11.72
N ASN A 51 6.73 7.45 -12.41
CA ASN A 51 5.54 8.06 -11.81
C ASN A 51 4.44 7.02 -11.55
N LYS A 52 4.22 6.08 -12.48
CA LYS A 52 3.30 4.96 -12.25
C LYS A 52 3.75 4.05 -11.12
N ASP A 53 5.04 3.73 -11.04
CA ASP A 53 5.59 2.90 -9.96
C ASP A 53 5.39 3.55 -8.59
N LYS A 54 5.55 4.87 -8.49
CA LYS A 54 5.27 5.63 -7.26
C LYS A 54 3.80 5.53 -6.86
N GLU A 55 2.88 5.68 -7.82
CA GLU A 55 1.44 5.59 -7.57
C GLU A 55 1.05 4.18 -7.08
N ILE A 56 1.53 3.14 -7.77
CA ILE A 56 1.31 1.75 -7.39
C ILE A 56 1.89 1.45 -6.00
N ASN A 57 3.12 1.88 -5.72
CA ASN A 57 3.74 1.68 -4.41
C ASN A 57 2.98 2.40 -3.29
N HIS A 58 2.47 3.61 -3.54
CA HIS A 58 1.67 4.33 -2.57
C HIS A 58 0.33 3.63 -2.29
N HIS A 59 -0.33 3.16 -3.35
CA HIS A 59 -1.55 2.36 -3.24
C HIS A 59 -1.31 1.08 -2.42
N ASN A 60 -0.30 0.30 -2.79
CA ASN A 60 0.07 -0.95 -2.13
C ASN A 60 0.40 -0.72 -0.64
N LEU A 61 1.12 0.35 -0.32
CA LEU A 61 1.47 0.67 1.07
C LEU A 61 0.24 1.03 1.90
N ARG A 62 -0.72 1.77 1.31
CA ARG A 62 -1.98 2.11 1.99
C ARG A 62 -2.84 0.87 2.19
N GLU A 63 -2.95 0.03 1.18
CA GLU A 63 -3.74 -1.20 1.23
C GLU A 63 -3.14 -2.23 2.20
N SER A 64 -1.81 -2.39 2.21
CA SER A 64 -1.10 -3.23 3.18
C SER A 64 -1.39 -2.79 4.62
N LYS A 65 -1.31 -1.49 4.92
CA LYS A 65 -1.67 -0.96 6.25
C LYS A 65 -3.14 -1.16 6.61
N ARG A 66 -4.05 -1.05 5.63
CA ARG A 66 -5.48 -1.32 5.81
C ARG A 66 -5.70 -2.77 6.24
N ILE A 67 -5.12 -3.71 5.49
CA ILE A 67 -5.20 -5.16 5.76
C ILE A 67 -4.61 -5.47 7.14
N GLU A 68 -3.40 -5.01 7.43
CA GLU A 68 -2.73 -5.22 8.72
C GLU A 68 -3.59 -4.75 9.90
N HIS A 69 -4.20 -3.57 9.79
CA HIS A 69 -5.04 -3.03 10.85
C HIS A 69 -6.38 -3.76 10.99
N GLN A 70 -6.95 -4.26 9.90
CA GLN A 70 -8.17 -5.07 9.93
C GLN A 70 -7.91 -6.47 10.49
N GLU A 71 -6.83 -7.15 10.11
CA GLU A 71 -6.43 -8.44 10.68
C GLU A 71 -6.19 -8.34 12.19
N LYS A 72 -5.44 -7.31 12.61
CA LYS A 72 -5.20 -7.07 14.03
C LYS A 72 -6.51 -6.81 14.79
N LEU A 73 -7.43 -6.06 14.21
CA LEU A 73 -8.74 -5.82 14.80
C LEU A 73 -9.55 -7.11 14.88
N TYR A 74 -9.55 -7.92 13.83
CA TYR A 74 -10.25 -9.22 13.82
C TYR A 74 -9.75 -10.14 14.92
N ILE A 75 -8.43 -10.29 15.08
CA ILE A 75 -7.83 -11.11 16.16
C ILE A 75 -8.26 -10.61 17.54
N LEU A 76 -8.30 -9.28 17.75
CA LEU A 76 -8.76 -8.71 19.01
C LEU A 76 -10.24 -9.01 19.25
N LEU A 77 -11.10 -8.87 18.24
CA LEU A 77 -12.53 -9.19 18.34
C LEU A 77 -12.70 -10.69 18.65
N GLU A 78 -12.09 -11.56 17.86
CA GLU A 78 -12.11 -13.01 18.07
C GLU A 78 -11.67 -13.38 19.50
N SER A 79 -10.66 -12.69 20.06
CA SER A 79 -10.21 -12.95 21.42
C SER A 79 -11.29 -12.77 22.50
N LEU A 80 -12.31 -11.94 22.24
CA LEU A 80 -13.45 -11.74 23.15
C LEU A 80 -14.38 -12.98 23.20
N THR A 81 -14.41 -13.79 22.14
CA THR A 81 -15.25 -15.00 22.09
C THR A 81 -14.82 -16.05 23.12
N TYR A 82 -13.54 -16.06 23.51
CA TYR A 82 -12.99 -17.04 24.44
C TYR A 82 -13.25 -16.74 25.92
N PHE A 83 -13.89 -15.61 26.26
CA PHE A 83 -14.23 -15.31 27.65
C PHE A 83 -15.23 -16.33 28.21
N ASP A 84 -14.88 -16.99 29.32
CA ASP A 84 -15.65 -18.09 29.91
C ASP A 84 -16.41 -17.71 31.19
N GLY A 85 -16.43 -16.42 31.54
CA GLY A 85 -17.13 -15.92 32.73
C GLY A 85 -16.34 -16.01 34.04
N LYS A 86 -15.11 -16.53 34.03
CA LYS A 86 -14.28 -16.60 35.24
C LYS A 86 -13.91 -15.20 35.76
N ALA A 87 -14.00 -15.02 37.08
CA ALA A 87 -13.64 -13.76 37.75
C ALA A 87 -12.18 -13.35 37.50
N SER A 88 -11.26 -14.32 37.40
CA SER A 88 -9.85 -14.09 37.11
C SER A 88 -9.59 -13.47 35.73
N GLU A 89 -10.50 -13.68 34.77
CA GLU A 89 -10.35 -13.22 33.40
C GLU A 89 -11.10 -11.92 33.12
N LYS A 90 -12.01 -11.52 34.02
CA LYS A 90 -12.85 -10.33 33.88
C LYS A 90 -12.04 -9.05 33.60
N ASN A 91 -10.95 -8.86 34.32
CA ASN A 91 -10.05 -7.71 34.14
C ASN A 91 -9.36 -7.72 32.77
N LYS A 92 -8.96 -8.91 32.28
CA LYS A 92 -8.35 -9.07 30.96
C LYS A 92 -9.37 -8.77 29.87
N PHE A 93 -10.58 -9.33 30.00
CA PHE A 93 -11.69 -9.11 29.07
C PHE A 93 -12.07 -7.62 28.95
N GLN A 94 -12.22 -6.92 30.09
CA GLN A 94 -12.49 -5.48 30.11
C GLN A 94 -11.36 -4.66 29.45
N LYS A 95 -10.10 -5.03 29.70
CA LYS A 95 -8.94 -4.39 29.04
C LYS A 95 -8.99 -4.58 27.53
N THR A 96 -9.30 -5.78 27.05
CA THR A 96 -9.42 -6.06 25.61
C THR A 96 -10.53 -5.22 24.96
N ILE A 97 -11.72 -5.12 25.58
CA ILE A 97 -12.80 -4.26 25.08
C ILE A 97 -12.32 -2.79 24.98
N THR A 98 -11.62 -2.31 26.01
CA THR A 98 -11.07 -0.95 26.04
C THR A 98 -10.02 -0.74 24.96
N GLU A 99 -9.15 -1.72 24.74
CA GLU A 99 -8.13 -1.70 23.69
C GLU A 99 -8.75 -1.64 22.30
N ILE A 100 -9.79 -2.42 22.03
CA ILE A 100 -10.51 -2.39 20.75
C ILE A 100 -11.14 -1.01 20.52
N ASN A 101 -11.84 -0.46 21.51
CA ASN A 101 -12.46 0.87 21.38
C ASN A 101 -11.42 1.97 21.11
N LYS A 102 -10.26 1.90 21.77
CA LYS A 102 -9.13 2.79 21.49
C LYS A 102 -8.58 2.57 20.09
N PHE A 103 -8.43 1.33 19.64
CA PHE A 103 -7.96 0.98 18.31
C PHE A 103 -8.88 1.54 17.22
N LEU A 104 -10.20 1.37 17.36
CA LEU A 104 -11.21 1.88 16.43
C LEU A 104 -11.12 3.41 16.28
N THR A 105 -10.85 4.11 17.38
CA THR A 105 -10.70 5.57 17.38
C THR A 105 -9.39 6.00 16.70
N GLN A 106 -8.28 5.36 17.07
CA GLN A 106 -6.94 5.72 16.58
C GLN A 106 -6.71 5.35 15.12
N LYS A 107 -7.31 4.25 14.66
CA LYS A 107 -7.08 3.70 13.31
C LYS A 107 -8.24 3.94 12.35
N ARG A 108 -9.15 4.85 12.69
CA ARG A 108 -10.33 5.21 11.88
C ARG A 108 -10.02 5.52 10.41
N LEU A 109 -8.87 6.11 10.10
CA LEU A 109 -8.46 6.43 8.72
C LEU A 109 -8.20 5.19 7.84
N TYR A 110 -7.87 4.06 8.47
CA TYR A 110 -7.52 2.81 7.82
C TYR A 110 -8.64 1.77 7.91
N LEU A 111 -9.74 2.09 8.59
CA LEU A 111 -10.87 1.17 8.79
C LEU A 111 -12.10 1.70 8.04
N ASN A 112 -12.80 0.80 7.34
CA ASN A 112 -14.08 1.13 6.73
C ASN A 112 -15.13 1.44 7.82
N LYS A 113 -16.06 2.37 7.56
CA LYS A 113 -17.19 2.70 8.43
C LYS A 113 -18.00 1.47 8.82
N ASP A 114 -18.23 0.56 7.87
CA ASP A 114 -18.96 -0.70 8.12
C ASP A 114 -18.21 -1.58 9.14
N ILE A 115 -16.90 -1.72 8.96
CA ILE A 115 -16.04 -2.48 9.87
C ILE A 115 -16.05 -1.86 11.27
N ILE A 116 -15.97 -0.53 11.37
CA ILE A 116 -16.06 0.18 12.65
C ILE A 116 -17.40 -0.10 13.31
N LYS A 117 -18.50 -0.01 12.57
CA LYS A 117 -19.85 -0.23 13.10
C LYS A 117 -20.05 -1.67 13.60
N ILE A 118 -19.61 -2.67 12.83
CA ILE A 118 -19.68 -4.09 13.23
C ILE A 118 -18.83 -4.34 14.48
N SER A 119 -17.64 -3.75 14.53
CA SER A 119 -16.74 -3.88 15.68
C SER A 119 -17.32 -3.22 16.93
N GLN A 120 -17.98 -2.06 16.79
CA GLN A 120 -18.70 -1.38 17.87
C GLN A 120 -19.88 -2.21 18.39
N GLU A 121 -20.70 -2.77 17.48
CA GLU A 121 -21.78 -3.69 17.84
C GLU A 121 -21.24 -4.86 18.66
N PHE A 122 -20.08 -5.40 18.27
CA PHE A 122 -19.45 -6.50 18.98
C PHE A 122 -18.91 -6.10 20.36
N THR A 123 -18.25 -4.96 20.49
CA THR A 123 -17.75 -4.47 21.77
C THR A 123 -18.89 -4.10 22.72
N ASP A 124 -19.99 -3.56 22.20
CA ASP A 124 -21.18 -3.21 23.00
C ASP A 124 -21.85 -4.47 23.54
N TYR A 125 -21.99 -5.50 22.70
CA TYR A 125 -22.47 -6.80 23.12
C TYR A 125 -21.55 -7.43 24.18
N ASN A 126 -20.23 -7.42 23.97
CA ASN A 126 -19.27 -7.97 24.93
C ASN A 126 -19.22 -7.16 26.24
N THR A 127 -19.52 -5.86 26.20
CA THR A 127 -19.71 -5.05 27.41
C THR A 127 -20.93 -5.50 28.21
N GLN A 128 -22.01 -5.94 27.54
CA GLN A 128 -23.16 -6.53 28.22
C GLN A 128 -22.83 -7.88 28.85
N ILE A 129 -22.03 -8.73 28.17
CA ILE A 129 -21.55 -10.01 28.73
C ILE A 129 -20.66 -9.78 29.96
N LEU A 130 -19.81 -8.74 29.93
CA LEU A 130 -18.96 -8.38 31.08
C LEU A 130 -19.79 -8.08 32.34
N VAL A 131 -20.99 -7.54 32.17
CA VAL A 131 -21.95 -7.27 33.26
C VAL A 131 -22.72 -8.52 33.65
N ASP A 132 -23.26 -9.26 32.67
CA ASP A 132 -24.00 -10.50 32.89
C ASP A 132 -23.60 -11.57 31.87
N TYR A 133 -22.76 -12.51 32.31
CA TYR A 133 -22.24 -13.58 31.46
C TYR A 133 -23.34 -14.48 30.87
N ARG A 134 -24.50 -14.60 31.55
CA ARG A 134 -25.62 -15.44 31.07
C ARG A 134 -26.23 -14.93 29.76
N LYS A 135 -25.94 -13.68 29.38
CA LYS A 135 -26.34 -13.09 28.10
C LYS A 135 -25.46 -13.54 26.93
N LYS A 136 -24.42 -14.31 27.20
CA LYS A 136 -23.52 -14.83 26.17
C LYS A 136 -24.27 -15.78 25.23
N ASN A 137 -24.18 -15.49 23.94
CA ASN A 137 -24.75 -16.24 22.84
C ASN A 137 -23.69 -16.40 21.74
N TYR A 138 -23.19 -17.62 21.58
CA TYR A 138 -22.16 -17.96 20.60
C TYR A 138 -22.64 -17.83 19.15
N GLU A 139 -23.91 -18.12 18.84
CA GLU A 139 -24.45 -17.95 17.50
C GLU A 139 -24.44 -16.47 17.08
N LYS A 140 -24.80 -15.58 18.03
CA LYS A 140 -24.72 -14.13 17.81
C LYS A 140 -23.28 -13.67 17.57
N GLU A 141 -22.31 -14.23 18.30
CA GLU A 141 -20.89 -13.93 18.12
C GLU A 141 -20.39 -14.32 16.73
N ILE A 142 -20.72 -15.54 16.30
CA ILE A 142 -20.37 -16.04 14.97
C ILE A 142 -20.99 -15.16 13.89
N LEU A 143 -22.27 -14.83 13.98
CA LEU A 143 -22.95 -13.97 13.01
C LEU A 143 -22.31 -12.58 12.89
N ILE A 144 -21.84 -11.99 13.99
CA ILE A 144 -21.17 -10.69 13.96
C ILE A 144 -19.78 -10.81 13.31
N LEU A 145 -19.02 -11.87 13.61
CA LEU A 145 -17.72 -12.12 12.99
C LEU A 145 -17.83 -12.48 11.50
N GLU A 146 -18.87 -13.20 11.08
CA GLU A 146 -19.17 -13.46 9.67
C GLU A 146 -19.51 -12.18 8.91
N LYS A 147 -20.31 -11.28 9.51
CA LYS A 147 -20.55 -9.95 8.95
C LYS A 147 -19.24 -9.17 8.78
N TYR A 148 -18.35 -9.26 9.77
CA TYR A 148 -17.02 -8.64 9.69
C TYR A 148 -16.24 -9.21 8.50
N ASN A 149 -16.12 -10.54 8.40
CA ASN A 149 -15.37 -11.21 7.34
C ASN A 149 -15.93 -10.92 5.94
N THR A 150 -17.25 -10.88 5.81
CA THR A 150 -17.92 -10.50 4.56
C THR A 150 -17.49 -9.08 4.17
N LYS A 151 -17.56 -8.13 5.09
CA LYS A 151 -17.17 -6.73 4.82
C LYS A 151 -15.67 -6.51 4.63
N PHE A 152 -14.85 -7.34 5.24
CA PHE A 152 -13.40 -7.35 5.02
C PHE A 152 -13.10 -7.77 3.57
N ASN A 153 -13.71 -8.85 3.09
CA ASN A 153 -13.51 -9.39 1.75
C ASN A 153 -14.24 -8.62 0.64
N ASP A 154 -15.35 -7.95 0.96
CA ASP A 154 -16.09 -7.07 0.05
C ASP A 154 -15.37 -5.75 -0.24
N SER A 155 -14.25 -5.45 0.42
CA SER A 155 -13.49 -4.22 0.22
C SER A 155 -12.69 -4.18 -1.10
N LYS A 156 -13.32 -4.64 -2.18
CA LYS A 156 -13.04 -4.25 -3.56
C LYS A 156 -13.73 -2.91 -3.84
N SER A 157 -13.09 -1.80 -3.48
CA SER A 157 -13.38 -0.51 -4.11
C SER A 157 -12.12 0.35 -4.13
#